data_AF-A0AAV5CFW0-F1
#
_entry.id   AF-A0AAV5CFW0-F1
#
_cell.length_a   1.000
_cell.length_b   1.000
_cell.length_c   1.000
_cell.angle_alpha   90.00
_cell.angle_beta   90.00
_cell.angle_gamma   90.00
#
_symmetry.space_group_name_H-M   'P 1'
#
loop_
_entity.id
_entity.type
_entity.pdbx_description
1 polymer ?
#
loop_
_entity_poly.entity_id
_entity_poly.type
_entity_poly.pdbx_seq_one_letter_code
_entity_poly.pdbx_strand_id
1 'polypeptide(L)'
;MVPAPRGSGIVAARVPKKVLQFAGIEDVFTSSRGSTKTLGNFVKATFDCLAKTYGFLTPEFWRDTKFTKSPFQEFTDLLAKPTKGLILDAPVETVEA
;
A
#
# COMPACT_ATOMS: atom_id res chain seq x y z
N MET A 1 -16.18 -2.40 -3.33
CA MET A 1 -15.50 -3.29 -4.29
C MET A 1 -15.95 -4.71 -4.02
N VAL A 2 -16.04 -5.55 -5.06
CA VAL A 2 -16.44 -6.95 -4.95
C VAL A 2 -15.40 -7.80 -5.69
N PRO A 3 -14.92 -8.91 -5.09
CA PRO A 3 -13.99 -9.81 -5.77
C PRO A 3 -14.57 -10.29 -7.11
N ALA A 4 -13.72 -10.33 -8.15
CA ALA A 4 -14.10 -10.86 -9.46
C ALA A 4 -13.34 -12.18 -9.74
N PRO A 5 -13.89 -13.07 -10.59
CA PRO A 5 -13.16 -14.22 -11.09
C PRO A 5 -11.86 -13.81 -11.80
N ARG A 6 -10.87 -14.71 -11.79
CA ARG A 6 -9.59 -14.48 -12.47
C ARG A 6 -9.78 -14.24 -13.97
N GLY A 7 -9.08 -13.24 -14.51
CA GLY A 7 -9.16 -12.87 -15.93
C GLY A 7 -10.35 -11.96 -16.29
N SER A 8 -11.11 -11.48 -15.30
CA SER A 8 -12.19 -10.50 -15.52
C SER A 8 -11.66 -9.08 -15.79
N GLY A 9 -10.45 -8.79 -15.30
CA GLY A 9 -9.89 -7.45 -15.29
C GLY A 9 -10.61 -6.49 -14.33
N ILE A 10 -10.26 -5.22 -14.44
CA ILE A 10 -10.84 -4.14 -13.61
C ILE A 10 -12.07 -3.55 -14.30
N VAL A 11 -13.25 -3.87 -13.77
CA VAL A 11 -14.54 -3.30 -14.21
C VAL A 11 -14.85 -2.08 -13.34
N ALA A 12 -14.37 -0.92 -13.78
CA ALA A 12 -14.53 0.35 -13.08
C ALA A 12 -14.54 1.55 -14.03
N ALA A 13 -15.03 2.69 -13.53
CA ALA A 13 -14.88 3.98 -14.20
C ALA A 13 -13.40 4.38 -14.35
N ARG A 14 -13.10 5.29 -15.29
CA ARG A 14 -11.72 5.69 -15.66
C ARG A 14 -10.83 6.04 -14.46
N VAL A 15 -11.37 6.77 -13.49
CA VAL A 15 -10.62 7.27 -12.32
C VAL A 15 -10.28 6.14 -11.34
N PRO A 16 -11.25 5.39 -10.75
CA PRO A 16 -10.94 4.25 -9.89
C PRO A 16 -10.13 3.17 -10.58
N LYS A 17 -10.35 2.94 -11.89
CA LYS A 17 -9.58 1.96 -12.66
C LYS A 17 -8.08 2.23 -12.57
N LYS A 18 -7.66 3.50 -12.68
CA LYS A 18 -6.24 3.85 -12.57
C LYS A 18 -5.69 3.67 -11.16
N VAL A 19 -6.47 4.02 -10.14
CA VAL A 19 -6.09 3.82 -8.73
C VAL A 19 -5.93 2.33 -8.42
N LEU A 20 -6.86 1.49 -8.89
CA LEU A 20 -6.82 0.04 -8.69
C LEU A 20 -5.65 -0.62 -9.44
N GLN A 21 -5.28 -0.11 -10.62
CA GLN A 21 -4.07 -0.54 -11.33
C GLN A 21 -2.80 -0.20 -10.52
N PHE A 22 -2.73 0.98 -9.92
CA PHE A 22 -1.59 1.35 -9.06
C PHE A 22 -1.52 0.52 -7.77
N ALA A 23 -2.67 0.08 -7.26
CA ALA A 23 -2.73 -0.85 -6.13
C ALA A 23 -2.33 -2.29 -6.49
N GLY A 24 -2.11 -2.60 -7.78
CA GLY A 24 -1.75 -3.94 -8.24
C GLY A 24 -2.91 -4.94 -8.27
N ILE A 25 -4.16 -4.46 -8.28
CA ILE A 25 -5.34 -5.34 -8.34
C ILE A 25 -5.62 -5.70 -9.80
N GLU A 26 -5.66 -7.00 -10.09
CA GLU A 26 -5.90 -7.52 -11.45
C GLU A 26 -7.39 -7.61 -11.78
N ASP A 27 -8.18 -8.21 -10.88
CA ASP A 27 -9.57 -8.58 -11.10
C ASP A 27 -10.47 -8.03 -10.00
N VAL A 28 -11.38 -7.10 -10.34
CA VAL A 28 -12.33 -6.54 -9.38
C VAL A 28 -13.55 -5.93 -10.05
N PHE A 29 -14.72 -6.16 -9.46
CA PHE A 29 -15.94 -5.44 -9.79
C PHE A 29 -16.12 -4.24 -8.86
N THR A 30 -16.48 -3.10 -9.45
CA THR A 30 -16.73 -1.87 -8.69
C THR A 30 -18.18 -1.42 -8.84
N SER A 31 -18.72 -0.88 -7.75
CA SER A 31 -19.99 -0.18 -7.73
C SER A 31 -19.80 1.07 -6.90
N SER A 32 -20.31 2.19 -7.41
CA SER A 32 -20.17 3.50 -6.79
C SER A 32 -21.53 4.19 -6.76
N ARG A 33 -21.88 4.79 -5.63
CA ARG A 33 -23.13 5.54 -5.44
C ARG A 33 -22.80 6.94 -4.91
N GLY A 34 -23.55 7.95 -5.35
CA GLY A 34 -23.35 9.36 -4.97
C GLY A 34 -22.80 10.21 -6.13
N SER A 35 -22.28 11.40 -5.81
CA SER A 35 -21.75 12.32 -6.83
C SER A 35 -20.35 11.90 -7.27
N THR A 36 -20.29 11.04 -8.30
CA THR A 36 -19.04 10.53 -8.89
C THR A 36 -18.42 11.45 -9.94
N LYS A 37 -19.10 12.56 -10.29
CA LYS A 37 -18.59 13.58 -11.21
C LYS A 37 -17.41 14.36 -10.62
N THR A 38 -17.36 14.49 -9.30
CA THR A 38 -16.28 15.18 -8.59
C THR A 38 -15.09 14.25 -8.42
N LEU A 39 -14.02 14.49 -9.18
CA LEU A 39 -12.85 13.62 -9.24
C LEU A 39 -12.20 13.41 -7.86
N GLY A 40 -11.97 14.48 -7.09
CA GLY A 40 -11.30 14.39 -5.78
C GLY A 40 -12.02 13.47 -4.79
N ASN A 41 -13.34 13.63 -4.65
CA ASN A 41 -14.14 12.78 -3.78
C ASN A 41 -14.17 11.32 -4.27
N PHE A 42 -14.18 11.12 -5.59
CA PHE A 42 -14.25 9.78 -6.16
C PHE A 42 -12.93 9.00 -5.97
N VAL A 43 -11.78 9.67 -6.15
CA VAL A 43 -10.46 9.10 -5.83
C VAL A 43 -10.38 8.80 -4.33
N LYS A 44 -10.75 9.76 -3.48
CA LYS A 44 -10.70 9.60 -2.02
C LYS A 44 -11.55 8.41 -1.54
N ALA A 45 -12.76 8.24 -2.07
CA ALA A 45 -13.60 7.10 -1.76
C ALA A 45 -12.98 5.76 -2.20
N THR A 46 -12.30 5.75 -3.35
CA THR A 46 -11.59 4.55 -3.83
C THR A 46 -10.40 4.21 -2.92
N PHE A 47 -9.64 5.21 -2.49
CA PHE A 47 -8.49 5.04 -1.59
C PHE A 47 -8.93 4.58 -0.19
N ASP A 48 -9.99 5.17 0.36
CA ASP A 48 -10.57 4.74 1.64
C ASP A 48 -11.05 3.28 1.58
N CYS A 49 -11.66 2.88 0.45
CA CYS A 49 -12.07 1.49 0.24
C CYS A 49 -10.86 0.54 0.24
N LEU A 50 -9.71 0.94 -0.33
CA LEU A 50 -8.49 0.14 -0.32
C LEU A 50 -7.87 0.06 1.09
N ALA A 51 -7.82 1.16 1.83
CA ALA A 51 -7.28 1.17 3.20
C ALA A 51 -8.05 0.21 4.12
N LYS A 52 -9.36 0.10 3.95
CA LYS A 52 -10.22 -0.80 4.72
C LYS A 52 -10.02 -2.29 4.42
N THR A 53 -9.33 -2.66 3.35
CA THR A 53 -9.06 -4.08 3.03
C THR A 53 -8.24 -4.77 4.12
N TYR A 54 -7.20 -4.11 4.63
CA TYR A 54 -6.42 -4.59 5.79
C TYR A 54 -7.14 -4.39 7.13
N GLY A 55 -8.17 -3.53 7.17
CA GLY A 55 -9.00 -3.33 8.36
C GLY A 55 -10.07 -4.40 8.56
N PHE A 56 -10.30 -5.26 7.56
CA PHE A 56 -11.27 -6.35 7.65
C PHE A 56 -10.59 -7.62 8.19
N LEU A 57 -11.09 -8.12 9.33
CA LEU A 57 -10.54 -9.31 9.96
C LEU A 57 -11.16 -10.58 9.37
N THR A 58 -10.41 -11.25 8.51
CA THR A 58 -10.76 -12.54 7.93
C THR A 58 -10.23 -13.71 8.79
N PRO A 59 -10.81 -14.92 8.68
CA PRO A 59 -10.43 -16.06 9.51
C PRO A 59 -8.94 -16.43 9.48
N GLU A 60 -8.24 -16.16 8.38
CA GLU A 60 -6.80 -16.39 8.27
C GLU A 60 -5.95 -15.53 9.23
N PHE A 61 -6.51 -14.42 9.74
CA PHE A 61 -5.85 -13.50 10.66
C PHE A 61 -6.32 -13.65 12.12
N TRP A 62 -7.14 -14.66 12.45
CA TRP A 62 -7.57 -14.91 13.84
C TRP A 62 -6.49 -15.51 14.75
N ARG A 63 -5.35 -15.91 14.19
CA ARG A 63 -4.24 -16.44 14.99
C ARG A 63 -3.68 -15.35 15.89
N ASP A 64 -3.20 -15.73 17.06
CA ASP A 64 -2.61 -14.80 18.02
C ASP A 64 -1.43 -14.03 17.41
N THR A 65 -1.44 -12.71 17.58
CA THR A 65 -0.36 -11.84 17.12
C THR A 65 0.85 -12.00 18.03
N LYS A 66 2.02 -12.32 17.44
CA LYS A 66 3.29 -12.31 18.16
C LYS A 66 3.89 -10.91 18.13
N PHE A 67 3.90 -10.23 19.27
CA PHE A 67 4.49 -8.91 19.38
C PHE A 67 6.02 -8.97 19.32
N THR A 68 6.61 -8.35 18.32
CA THR A 68 8.05 -8.13 18.21
C THR A 68 8.43 -6.76 18.76
N LYS A 69 9.72 -6.54 19.03
CA LYS A 69 10.21 -5.21 19.40
C LYS A 69 9.93 -4.23 18.26
N SER A 70 9.65 -2.98 18.59
CA SER A 70 9.47 -1.94 17.58
C SER A 70 10.82 -1.63 16.92
N PRO A 71 10.86 -1.21 15.64
CA PRO A 71 12.11 -0.83 14.97
C PRO A 71 12.87 0.27 15.74
N PHE A 72 12.16 1.21 16.35
CA PHE A 72 12.77 2.25 17.18
C PHE A 72 13.48 1.70 18.42
N GLN A 73 12.94 0.65 19.03
CA GLN A 73 13.57 -0.01 20.17
C GLN A 73 14.75 -0.89 19.75
N GLU A 74 14.65 -1.56 18.60
CA GLU A 74 15.71 -2.42 18.08
C GLU A 74 16.93 -1.62 17.62
N PHE A 75 16.72 -0.51 16.92
CA PHE A 75 17.79 0.34 16.40
C PHE A 75 18.11 1.54 17.30
N THR A 76 17.77 1.47 18.58
CA THR A 76 17.97 2.59 19.53
C THR A 76 19.42 3.05 19.59
N ASP A 77 20.38 2.11 19.58
CA ASP A 77 21.81 2.41 19.62
C ASP A 77 22.31 3.08 18.34
N LEU A 78 21.67 2.81 17.20
CA LEU A 78 21.99 3.43 15.92
C LEU A 78 21.42 4.85 15.86
N LEU A 79 20.18 5.04 16.30
CA LEU A 79 19.50 6.33 16.34
C LEU A 79 20.08 7.30 17.38
N ALA A 80 20.70 6.79 18.46
CA ALA A 80 21.37 7.60 19.46
C ALA A 80 22.68 8.23 18.97
N LYS A 81 23.25 7.74 17.87
CA LYS A 81 24.50 8.29 17.30
C LYS A 81 24.24 9.64 16.63
N PRO A 82 25.11 10.65 16.81
CA PRO A 82 24.94 11.94 16.14
C PRO A 82 25.06 11.78 14.62
N THR A 83 24.09 12.35 13.89
CA THR A 83 23.89 12.21 12.44
C THR A 83 25.08 12.65 11.58
N LYS A 84 26.08 13.33 12.16
CA LYS A 84 27.27 13.85 11.46
C LYS A 84 28.19 12.74 10.90
N GLY A 85 28.01 11.48 11.30
CA GLY A 85 28.80 10.33 10.83
C GLY A 85 28.08 9.36 9.87
N LEU A 86 26.86 9.67 9.43
CA LEU A 86 26.04 8.81 8.54
C LEU A 86 26.02 9.34 7.09
N ILE A 87 27.15 9.82 6.58
CA ILE A 87 27.33 9.94 5.14
C ILE A 87 27.52 8.51 4.64
N LEU A 88 26.50 7.98 3.98
CA LEU A 88 26.56 6.70 3.30
C LEU A 88 27.63 6.83 2.20
N ASP A 89 28.80 6.23 2.40
CA ASP A 89 29.70 5.92 1.29
C ASP A 89 28.97 4.91 0.40
N ALA A 90 28.31 5.42 -0.64
CA ALA A 90 27.84 4.60 -1.73
C ALA A 90 29.09 3.97 -2.38
N PRO A 91 29.17 2.64 -2.56
CA PRO A 91 30.28 2.03 -3.25
C PRO A 91 30.16 2.42 -4.72
N VAL A 92 30.94 3.42 -5.14
CA VAL A 92 31.16 3.69 -6.56
C VAL A 92 32.11 2.61 -7.05
N GLU A 93 31.56 1.60 -7.74
CA GLU A 93 32.37 0.67 -8.53
C GLU A 93 33.11 1.49 -9.60
N THR A 94 34.38 1.81 -9.34
CA THR A 94 35.31 2.23 -10.39
C THR A 94 35.56 1.04 -11.30
N VAL A 95 34.93 1.06 -12.48
CA VAL A 95 35.30 0.23 -13.62
C VAL A 95 36.58 0.83 -14.21
N GLU A 96 37.72 0.21 -13.93
CA GLU A 96 38.98 0.51 -14.62
C GLU A 96 38.93 -0.05 -16.05
N ALA A 97 39.41 0.76 -17.00
CA ALA A 97 39.62 0.42 -18.41
C ALA A 97 41.06 -0.04 -18.64
#